data_AF-A0AAN6K8V4-F1
#
_entry.id   AF-A0AAN6K8V4-F1
#
_cell.length_a   1.000
_cell.length_b   1.000
_cell.length_c   1.000
_cell.angle_alpha   90.00
_cell.angle_beta   90.00
_cell.angle_gamma   90.00
#
_symmetry.space_group_name_H-M   'P 1'
#
loop_
_entity.id
_entity.type
_entity.pdbx_description
1 polymer ?
#
loop_
_entity_poly.entity_id
_entity_poly.type
_entity_poly.pdbx_seq_one_letter_code
_entity_poly.pdbx_strand_id
1 'polypeptide(L)'
;MLVLLFLFLAAMALALPSPQRRIATKAVYVPVGNSGYVYYVNVTVGTPPQPASLYIDTGSDLTWIDDKGTHCLPGASPASCAENLALFDPAQSDSYTLLNQSAFDD
;
A
#
# COMPACT_ATOMS: atom_id res chain seq x y z
N MET A 1 28.96 -30.96 48.04
CA MET A 1 29.13 -30.31 46.72
C MET A 1 28.53 -31.07 45.54
N LEU A 2 27.91 -32.25 45.72
CA LEU A 2 27.33 -33.05 44.62
C LEU A 2 25.79 -33.15 44.63
N VAL A 3 25.10 -32.53 45.60
CA VAL A 3 23.63 -32.53 45.69
C VAL A 3 23.02 -31.21 45.17
N LEU A 4 23.80 -30.12 45.14
CA LEU A 4 23.36 -28.85 44.53
C LEU A 4 23.44 -28.84 42.98
N LEU A 5 24.11 -29.80 42.35
CA LEU A 5 24.29 -29.84 40.89
C LEU A 5 23.08 -30.45 40.15
N PHE A 6 22.23 -31.21 40.85
CA PHE A 6 21.05 -31.86 40.22
C PHE A 6 19.80 -30.99 40.17
N LEU A 7 19.70 -29.95 41.00
CA LEU A 7 18.55 -29.03 40.99
C LEU A 7 18.65 -27.95 39.90
N PHE A 8 19.84 -27.71 39.33
CA PHE A 8 20.02 -26.76 38.23
C PHE A 8 19.71 -27.35 36.84
N LEU A 9 19.81 -28.67 36.65
CA LEU A 9 19.48 -29.29 35.35
C LEU A 9 17.96 -29.46 35.12
N ALA A 10 17.15 -29.59 36.17
CA ALA A 10 15.70 -29.79 36.03
C ALA A 10 14.96 -28.50 35.61
N ALA A 11 15.50 -27.32 35.94
CA ALA A 11 14.84 -26.04 35.63
C ALA A 11 14.97 -25.62 34.16
N MET A 12 16.00 -26.08 33.44
CA MET A 12 16.13 -25.81 31.98
C MET A 12 15.26 -26.74 31.13
N ALA A 13 14.85 -27.91 31.64
CA ALA A 13 14.05 -28.88 30.90
C ALA A 13 12.54 -28.60 30.92
N LEU A 14 12.08 -27.59 31.68
CA LEU A 14 10.66 -27.21 31.83
C LEU A 14 10.33 -25.82 31.25
N ALA A 15 11.29 -25.16 30.61
CA ALA A 15 10.99 -23.98 29.79
C ALA A 15 10.26 -24.45 28.52
N LEU A 16 8.94 -24.60 28.62
CA LEU A 16 8.08 -24.74 27.45
C LEU A 16 8.44 -23.60 26.49
N PRO A 17 8.72 -23.88 25.21
CA PRO A 17 8.92 -22.81 24.24
C PRO A 17 7.70 -21.89 24.35
N SER A 18 7.95 -20.60 24.57
CA SER A 18 6.88 -19.61 24.51
C SER A 18 6.10 -19.86 23.22
N PRO A 19 4.76 -19.79 23.22
CA PRO A 19 4.01 -19.88 21.99
C PRO A 19 4.49 -18.73 21.10
N GLN A 20 5.40 -19.04 20.18
CA GLN A 20 5.81 -18.12 19.15
C GLN A 20 4.51 -17.86 18.39
N ARG A 21 3.88 -16.72 18.64
CA ARG A 21 2.69 -16.29 17.93
C ARG A 21 3.12 -16.21 16.48
N ARG A 22 2.88 -17.29 15.72
CA ARG A 22 3.05 -17.30 14.28
C ARG A 22 2.01 -16.31 13.78
N ILE A 23 2.42 -15.07 13.61
CA ILE A 23 1.74 -14.16 12.70
C ILE A 23 1.84 -14.89 11.37
N ALA A 24 0.74 -15.49 10.94
CA ALA A 24 0.66 -15.97 9.57
C ALA A 24 0.86 -14.73 8.70
N THR A 25 2.05 -14.58 8.14
CA THR A 25 2.34 -13.52 7.19
C THR A 25 1.52 -13.82 5.95
N LYS A 26 0.38 -13.14 5.81
CA LYS A 26 -0.35 -13.15 4.55
C LYS A 26 0.52 -12.42 3.54
N ALA A 27 1.27 -13.17 2.75
CA ALA A 27 2.05 -12.62 1.65
C ALA A 27 1.11 -12.25 0.50
N VAL A 28 1.29 -11.05 -0.05
CA VAL A 28 0.66 -10.63 -1.30
C VAL A 28 1.77 -10.47 -2.32
N TYR A 29 1.68 -11.22 -3.41
CA TYR A 29 2.60 -11.12 -4.54
C TYR A 29 1.94 -10.29 -5.62
N VAL A 30 2.62 -9.23 -6.07
CA VAL A 30 2.13 -8.31 -7.10
C VAL A 30 3.16 -8.27 -8.23
N PRO A 31 2.77 -8.45 -9.50
CA PRO A 31 3.66 -8.23 -10.62
C PRO A 31 4.14 -6.78 -10.65
N VAL A 32 5.44 -6.59 -10.86
CA VAL A 32 6.06 -5.26 -10.94
C VAL A 32 6.47 -4.99 -12.38
N GLY A 33 6.00 -3.86 -12.92
CA GLY A 33 6.44 -3.32 -14.20
C GLY A 33 7.73 -2.50 -14.04
N ASN A 34 8.53 -2.48 -15.11
CA ASN A 34 9.75 -1.67 -15.19
C ASN A 34 9.67 -0.79 -16.44
N SER A 35 9.65 0.53 -16.27
CA SER A 35 9.62 1.49 -17.37
C SER A 35 11.01 1.91 -17.88
N GLY A 36 12.08 1.43 -17.24
CA GLY A 36 13.47 1.83 -17.46
C GLY A 36 13.97 2.89 -16.46
N TYR A 37 13.06 3.61 -15.81
CA TYR A 37 13.40 4.67 -14.84
C TYR A 37 12.68 4.52 -13.49
N VAL A 38 11.51 3.85 -13.49
CA VAL A 38 10.71 3.61 -12.29
C VAL A 38 10.13 2.20 -12.31
N TYR A 39 9.92 1.64 -11.12
CA TYR A 39 9.12 0.45 -10.93
C TYR A 39 7.69 0.85 -10.60
N TYR A 40 6.72 0.18 -11.22
CA TYR A 40 5.31 0.50 -11.04
C TYR A 40 4.47 -0.77 -10.85
N VAL A 41 3.30 -0.58 -10.26
CA VAL A 41 2.29 -1.63 -10.08
C VAL A 41 0.96 -1.17 -10.65
N ASN A 42 0.25 -2.10 -11.26
CA ASN A 42 -1.13 -1.86 -11.69
C ASN A 42 -2.05 -2.19 -10.53
N VAL A 43 -2.93 -1.25 -10.20
CA VAL A 43 -3.93 -1.39 -9.14
C VAL A 43 -5.29 -0.95 -9.65
N THR A 44 -6.32 -1.10 -8.83
CA THR A 44 -7.62 -0.50 -9.07
C THR A 44 -8.06 0.27 -7.83
N VAL A 45 -8.70 1.41 -8.03
CA VAL A 45 -9.17 2.31 -6.95
C VAL A 45 -10.67 2.54 -7.13
N GLY A 46 -11.39 2.63 -6.01
CA GLY A 46 -12.82 2.93 -6.02
C GLY A 46 -13.74 1.74 -6.28
N THR A 47 -15.04 2.01 -6.30
CA THR A 47 -16.11 1.05 -6.58
C THR A 47 -17.12 1.70 -7.54
N PRO A 48 -17.32 1.23 -8.78
CA PRO A 48 -16.60 0.11 -9.40
C PRO A 48 -15.10 0.39 -9.56
N PRO A 49 -14.26 -0.66 -9.71
CA PRO A 49 -12.81 -0.50 -9.76
C PRO A 49 -12.35 0.30 -10.99
N GLN A 50 -11.64 1.41 -10.77
CA GLN A 50 -11.00 2.21 -11.81
C GLN A 50 -9.50 1.85 -11.91
N PRO A 51 -8.97 1.56 -13.11
CA PRO A 51 -7.57 1.15 -13.26
C PRO A 51 -6.60 2.30 -12.97
N ALA A 52 -5.46 1.98 -12.35
CA ALA A 52 -4.40 2.92 -12.02
C ALA A 52 -3.01 2.26 -12.13
N SER A 53 -1.98 3.05 -12.44
CA SER A 53 -0.57 2.64 -12.40
C SER A 53 0.18 3.53 -11.42
N LEU A 54 0.71 2.94 -10.35
CA LEU A 54 1.39 3.69 -9.28
C LEU A 54 2.87 3.32 -9.23
N TYR A 55 3.72 4.31 -8.96
CA TYR A 55 5.14 4.08 -8.70
C TYR A 55 5.36 3.47 -7.32
N ILE A 56 6.27 2.51 -7.22
CA ILE A 56 6.72 1.99 -5.92
C ILE A 56 7.82 2.91 -5.40
N ASP A 57 7.47 3.77 -4.46
CA ASP A 57 8.39 4.70 -3.83
C ASP A 57 8.66 4.29 -2.37
N THR A 58 9.88 3.82 -2.09
CA THR A 58 10.31 3.51 -0.72
C THR A 58 10.78 4.75 0.07
N GLY A 59 10.81 5.92 -0.57
CA GLY A 59 11.25 7.19 0.00
C GLY A 59 10.13 8.04 0.61
N SER A 60 8.87 7.59 0.55
CA SER A 60 7.70 8.30 1.10
C SER A 60 6.71 7.34 1.76
N ASP A 61 5.70 7.91 2.42
CA ASP A 61 4.63 7.19 3.14
C ASP A 61 3.22 7.48 2.59
N LEU A 62 3.10 8.39 1.62
CA LEU A 62 1.83 8.76 1.00
C LEU A 62 1.57 7.96 -0.28
N THR A 63 0.32 7.52 -0.45
CA THR A 63 -0.19 7.05 -1.73
C THR A 63 -1.06 8.14 -2.34
N TRP A 64 -0.80 8.49 -3.59
CA TRP A 64 -1.57 9.50 -4.32
C TRP A 64 -1.78 9.06 -5.76
N ILE A 65 -2.83 9.61 -6.36
CA ILE A 65 -3.17 9.46 -7.77
C ILE A 65 -3.74 10.79 -8.26
N ASP A 66 -3.51 11.10 -9.52
CA ASP A 66 -4.03 12.31 -10.13
C ASP A 66 -5.57 12.25 -10.24
N ASP A 67 -6.22 13.37 -9.88
CA ASP A 67 -7.66 13.54 -10.01
C ASP A 67 -8.05 14.00 -11.42
N LYS A 68 -9.05 13.35 -12.01
CA LYS A 68 -9.52 13.69 -13.35
C LYS A 68 -10.08 15.11 -13.41
N GLY A 69 -10.80 15.56 -12.38
CA GLY A 69 -11.43 16.88 -12.34
C GLY A 69 -10.43 18.04 -12.36
N THR A 70 -9.29 17.89 -11.70
CA THR A 70 -8.22 18.91 -11.66
C THR A 70 -7.25 18.81 -12.82
N HIS A 71 -6.99 17.61 -13.36
CA HIS A 71 -6.11 17.44 -14.51
C HIS A 71 -6.80 17.72 -15.86
N CYS A 72 -8.14 17.63 -15.90
CA CYS A 72 -8.96 17.84 -17.10
C CYS A 72 -9.81 19.10 -17.08
N LEU A 73 -9.16 20.22 -16.78
CA LEU A 73 -9.80 21.53 -16.81
C LEU A 73 -10.05 22.02 -18.25
N PRO A 74 -11.06 22.90 -18.45
CA PRO A 74 -11.25 23.56 -19.73
C PRO A 74 -9.97 24.26 -20.22
N GLY A 75 -9.52 23.91 -21.43
CA GLY A 75 -8.27 24.42 -22.01
C GLY A 75 -7.03 23.54 -21.77
N ALA A 76 -7.15 22.45 -21.01
CA ALA A 76 -6.11 21.45 -20.90
C ALA A 76 -5.86 20.75 -22.26
N SER A 77 -4.62 20.30 -22.48
CA SER A 77 -4.29 19.56 -23.70
C SER A 77 -5.07 18.25 -23.75
N PRO A 78 -5.57 17.79 -24.91
CA PRO A 78 -6.19 16.47 -25.01
C PRO A 78 -5.29 15.34 -24.49
N ALA A 79 -3.97 15.54 -24.56
CA ALA A 79 -2.99 14.59 -24.03
C ALA A 79 -2.99 14.50 -22.50
N SER A 80 -3.29 15.59 -21.76
CA SER A 80 -3.37 15.57 -20.29
C SER A 80 -4.66 14.93 -19.77
N CYS A 81 -5.59 14.62 -20.67
CA CYS A 81 -6.86 13.95 -20.40
C CYS A 81 -7.00 12.64 -21.16
N ALA A 82 -5.91 12.13 -21.73
CA ALA A 82 -5.95 10.87 -22.41
C ALA A 82 -6.37 9.77 -21.43
N GLU A 83 -7.32 8.93 -21.84
CA GLU A 83 -7.84 7.79 -21.04
C GLU A 83 -6.72 6.85 -20.56
N ASN A 84 -5.54 6.89 -21.21
CA ASN A 84 -4.37 6.09 -20.85
C ASN A 84 -3.58 6.61 -19.64
N LEU A 85 -3.89 7.82 -19.13
CA LEU A 85 -3.21 8.40 -17.97
C LEU A 85 -3.68 7.82 -16.63
N ALA A 86 -4.74 7.00 -16.64
CA ALA A 86 -5.25 6.32 -15.46
C ALA A 86 -5.55 7.28 -14.28
N LEU A 87 -6.22 8.39 -14.60
CA LEU A 87 -6.68 9.39 -13.63
C LEU A 87 -7.87 8.84 -12.83
N PHE A 88 -7.92 9.11 -11.53
CA PHE A 88 -9.07 8.74 -10.71
C PHE A 88 -10.21 9.74 -10.90
N ASP A 89 -11.43 9.23 -11.11
CA ASP A 89 -12.65 10.03 -11.19
C ASP A 89 -13.53 9.78 -9.96
N PRO A 90 -13.53 10.69 -8.96
CA PRO A 90 -14.34 10.54 -7.76
C PRO A 90 -15.84 10.45 -8.04
N ALA A 91 -16.32 11.08 -9.12
CA ALA A 91 -17.74 11.04 -9.50
C ALA A 91 -18.17 9.67 -10.06
N GLN A 92 -17.21 8.80 -10.38
CA GLN A 92 -17.43 7.43 -10.86
C GLN A 92 -17.06 6.36 -9.81
N SER A 93 -16.98 6.73 -8.52
CA SER A 93 -16.72 5.79 -7.43
C SER A 93 -17.70 5.97 -6.26
N ASP A 94 -18.60 5.00 -6.09
CA ASP A 94 -19.56 4.90 -4.98
C ASP A 94 -18.88 4.76 -3.60
N SER A 95 -17.64 4.26 -3.57
CA SER A 95 -16.86 4.13 -2.33
C SER A 95 -15.94 5.32 -2.06
N TYR A 96 -16.05 6.41 -2.84
CA TYR A 96 -15.30 7.63 -2.58
C TYR A 96 -15.90 8.39 -1.38
N THR A 97 -15.05 8.98 -0.55
CA THR A 97 -15.49 9.87 0.53
C THR A 97 -14.53 11.04 0.63
N LEU A 98 -15.05 12.24 0.46
CA LEU A 98 -14.28 13.48 0.65
C LEU A 98 -13.99 13.67 2.15
N LEU A 99 -12.72 13.74 2.51
CA LEU A 99 -12.29 13.98 3.89
C LEU A 99 -12.18 15.49 4.20
N ASN A 100 -11.47 16.24 3.36
CA ASN A 100 -11.29 17.68 3.49
C ASN A 100 -10.93 18.30 2.13
N GLN A 101 -11.76 19.23 1.64
CA GLN A 101 -11.57 19.88 0.34
C GLN A 101 -10.40 20.86 0.32
N SER A 102 -10.08 21.48 1.47
CA SER A 102 -9.10 22.56 1.60
C SER A 102 -7.87 22.12 2.38
N ALA A 103 -7.55 20.82 2.36
CA ALA A 103 -6.41 20.29 3.11
C ALA A 103 -5.04 20.74 2.55
N PHE A 104 -5.03 21.23 1.30
CA PHE A 104 -3.83 21.59 0.55
C PHE A 104 -3.93 22.99 -0.09
N ASP A 105 -4.88 23.81 0.37
CA ASP A 105 -4.96 25.22 -0.03
C ASP A 105 -3.99 26.02 0.85
N ASP A 106 -2.78 26.29 0.35
CA ASP A 106 -1.79 27.21 0.95
C ASP A 106 -2.07 28.68 0.60
#